data_AF-A0A0E3QH57-F1
#
_entry.id   AF-A0A0E3QH57-F1
#
_cell.length_a   1.000
_cell.length_b   1.000
_cell.length_c   1.000
_cell.angle_alpha   90.00
_cell.angle_beta   90.00
_cell.angle_gamma   90.00
#
_symmetry.space_group_name_H-M   'P 1'
#
loop_
_entity.id
_entity.type
_entity.pdbx_description
1 polymer ?
#
loop_
_entity_poly.entity_id
_entity_poly.type
_entity_poly.pdbx_seq_one_letter_code
_entity_poly.pdbx_strand_id
1 'polypeptide(L)'
;MPVLSIIACEMLEDELAYVLSEDHDLNQLIVVENRQSIRFVRKLKSINCQPKLFPLEKVPIFLKEANNSVYNSVYNSVYNSVYNSVYNSVYNSVSVNISKLFLKFPFFKKIPHNTGGKSKEKNGEKPIVVVNTLKLGLHADSELLRSEIYQNIRKMAAFSDGILIFYGNCGHSLRNTVADFKDLPCSLYFLKDEKGEIVDDCISVALGGNDNYAEVMQSGKGIGMIYLTPMWASSWKEMRMESNNTSDFNDSFLKKHYKRVVKISNEISMGSEFNKNVLNYARTFDMSITEMEGSMEIASKSYLSAKNDVCKKAVSD
;
A
#
# COMPACT_ATOMS: atom_id res chain seq x y z
N MET A 1 20.29 9.50 10.73
CA MET A 1 19.46 9.14 9.57
C MET A 1 18.04 8.85 10.03
N PRO A 2 17.06 9.69 9.66
CA PRO A 2 15.67 9.48 10.04
C PRO A 2 15.08 8.20 9.42
N VAL A 3 14.22 7.49 10.15
CA VAL A 3 13.51 6.29 9.72
C VAL A 3 12.00 6.53 9.77
N LEU A 4 11.37 6.53 8.59
CA LEU A 4 9.91 6.52 8.44
C LEU A 4 9.44 5.10 8.14
N SER A 5 8.72 4.49 9.07
CA SER A 5 8.04 3.23 8.83
C SER A 5 6.64 3.45 8.27
N ILE A 6 6.17 2.52 7.45
CA ILE A 6 4.82 2.53 6.87
C ILE A 6 4.18 1.17 7.13
N ILE A 7 3.03 1.16 7.79
CA ILE A 7 2.17 -0.02 7.93
C ILE A 7 1.03 0.14 6.94
N ALA A 8 0.98 -0.70 5.92
CA ALA A 8 0.16 -0.45 4.73
C ALA A 8 -0.89 -1.52 4.47
N CYS A 9 -2.07 -1.06 4.03
CA CYS A 9 -3.11 -1.94 3.54
C CYS A 9 -2.73 -2.46 2.17
N GLU A 10 -2.85 -3.78 1.97
CA GLU A 10 -2.65 -4.37 0.65
C GLU A 10 -3.61 -3.78 -0.39
N MET A 11 -4.78 -3.28 0.01
CA MET A 11 -5.70 -2.55 -0.89
C MET A 11 -5.10 -1.29 -1.51
N LEU A 12 -4.17 -0.63 -0.81
CA LEU A 12 -3.56 0.64 -1.20
C LEU A 12 -2.16 0.46 -1.81
N GLU A 13 -1.86 -0.75 -2.31
CA GLU A 13 -0.56 -1.07 -2.88
C GLU A 13 -0.23 -0.19 -4.09
N ASP A 14 -1.24 0.19 -4.89
CA ASP A 14 -1.04 1.03 -6.06
C ASP A 14 -0.67 2.46 -5.64
N GLU A 15 -1.45 3.03 -4.73
CA GLU A 15 -1.26 4.36 -4.18
C GLU A 15 0.11 4.46 -3.50
N LEU A 16 0.50 3.45 -2.73
CA LEU A 16 1.80 3.41 -2.09
C LEU A 16 2.95 3.26 -3.10
N ALA A 17 2.79 2.42 -4.13
CA ALA A 17 3.81 2.25 -5.16
C ALA A 17 4.04 3.54 -5.95
N TYR A 18 2.96 4.25 -6.30
CA TYR A 18 3.01 5.55 -6.96
C TYR A 18 3.77 6.58 -6.11
N VAL A 19 3.37 6.72 -4.85
CA VAL A 19 4.00 7.69 -3.94
C VAL A 19 5.50 7.43 -3.75
N LEU A 20 5.89 6.16 -3.64
CA LEU A 20 7.30 5.80 -3.50
C LEU A 20 8.10 5.89 -4.80
N SER A 21 7.48 5.81 -5.97
CA SER A 21 8.18 6.03 -7.24
C SER A 21 8.45 7.49 -7.54
N GLU A 22 7.57 8.39 -7.08
CA GLU A 22 7.74 9.83 -7.22
C GLU A 22 8.75 10.41 -6.21
N ASP A 23 9.10 9.66 -5.16
CA ASP A 23 10.07 10.11 -4.16
C ASP A 23 11.52 9.74 -4.52
N HIS A 24 12.22 10.70 -5.10
CA HIS A 24 13.64 10.58 -5.44
C HIS A 24 14.59 11.02 -4.31
N ASP A 25 14.05 11.42 -3.17
CA ASP A 25 14.83 11.97 -2.05
C ASP A 25 14.82 11.03 -0.84
N LEU A 26 15.12 9.76 -1.11
CA LEU A 26 15.26 8.70 -0.12
C LEU A 26 16.70 8.21 -0.08
N ASN A 27 17.20 7.91 1.10
CA ASN A 27 18.48 7.20 1.21
C ASN A 27 18.33 5.72 0.87
N GLN A 28 17.26 5.10 1.39
CA GLN A 28 16.98 3.71 1.16
C GLN A 28 15.49 3.39 1.32
N LEU A 29 14.98 2.52 0.45
CA LEU A 29 13.69 1.88 0.61
C LEU A 29 13.88 0.42 1.05
N ILE A 30 13.26 0.05 2.16
CA ILE A 30 13.20 -1.31 2.69
C ILE A 30 11.75 -1.78 2.65
N VAL A 31 11.53 -2.99 2.15
CA VAL A 31 10.24 -3.68 2.25
C VAL A 31 10.41 -4.88 3.17
N VAL A 32 9.52 -4.99 4.15
CA VAL A 32 9.44 -6.13 5.05
C VAL A 32 9.00 -7.35 4.25
N GLU A 33 9.79 -8.41 4.32
CA GLU A 33 9.55 -9.66 3.62
C GLU A 33 8.39 -10.43 4.28
N ASN A 34 7.30 -10.59 3.55
CA ASN A 34 6.17 -11.43 3.94
C ASN A 34 5.43 -11.93 2.68
N ARG A 35 4.36 -12.71 2.84
CA ARG A 35 3.60 -13.24 1.69
C ARG A 35 2.99 -12.12 0.84
N GLN A 36 2.57 -11.03 1.47
CA GLN A 36 1.91 -9.88 0.84
C GLN A 36 2.90 -8.97 0.09
N SER A 37 4.17 -8.93 0.50
CA SER A 37 5.16 -8.04 -0.09
C SER A 37 5.54 -8.44 -1.52
N ILE A 38 5.25 -9.67 -1.96
CA ILE A 38 5.68 -10.20 -3.26
C ILE A 38 5.11 -9.38 -4.43
N ARG A 39 3.80 -9.11 -4.42
CA ARG A 39 3.13 -8.37 -5.49
C ARG A 39 3.61 -6.92 -5.51
N PHE A 40 3.65 -6.31 -4.32
CA PHE A 40 4.14 -4.95 -4.13
C PHE A 40 5.58 -4.76 -4.63
N VAL A 41 6.50 -5.67 -4.30
CA VAL A 41 7.90 -5.60 -4.75
C VAL A 41 8.00 -5.73 -6.27
N ARG A 42 7.23 -6.63 -6.90
CA ARG A 42 7.20 -6.73 -8.36
C ARG A 42 6.72 -5.43 -9.00
N LYS A 43 5.70 -4.79 -8.40
CA LYS A 43 5.19 -3.50 -8.85
C LYS A 43 6.24 -2.41 -8.75
N LEU A 44 6.86 -2.23 -7.59
CA LEU A 44 7.96 -1.28 -7.38
C LEU A 44 9.09 -1.48 -8.41
N LYS A 45 9.53 -2.74 -8.62
CA LYS A 45 10.57 -3.06 -9.60
C LYS A 45 10.17 -2.69 -11.02
N SER A 46 8.89 -2.87 -11.38
CA SER A 46 8.38 -2.54 -12.73
C SER A 46 8.36 -1.03 -13.01
N ILE A 47 8.31 -0.21 -11.97
CA ILE A 47 8.37 1.26 -12.02
C ILE A 47 9.75 1.80 -11.65
N ASN A 48 10.80 0.99 -11.80
CA ASN A 48 12.21 1.31 -11.51
C ASN A 48 12.51 1.71 -10.05
N CYS A 49 11.65 1.36 -9.10
CA CYS A 49 11.91 1.49 -7.68
C CYS A 49 12.47 0.17 -7.12
N GLN A 50 13.71 0.17 -6.63
CA GLN A 50 14.42 -1.04 -6.20
C GLN A 50 14.52 -1.10 -4.66
N PRO A 51 13.59 -1.77 -3.96
CA PRO A 51 13.65 -1.92 -2.51
C PRO A 51 14.66 -2.99 -2.09
N LYS A 52 15.21 -2.85 -0.88
CA LYS A 52 15.86 -3.97 -0.18
C LYS A 52 14.83 -4.77 0.62
N LEU A 53 15.04 -6.08 0.72
CA LEU A 53 14.11 -7.00 1.36
C LEU A 53 14.71 -7.59 2.63
N PHE A 54 13.97 -7.50 3.73
CA PHE A 54 14.37 -8.03 5.03
C PHE A 54 13.17 -8.56 5.79
N PRO A 55 13.28 -9.71 6.49
CA PRO A 55 12.34 -10.06 7.55
C PRO A 55 12.28 -8.95 8.61
N LEU A 56 11.11 -8.74 9.22
CA LEU A 56 10.88 -7.64 10.16
C LEU A 56 11.89 -7.63 11.31
N GLU A 57 12.25 -8.80 11.83
CA GLU A 57 13.17 -8.97 12.96
C GLU A 57 14.60 -8.57 12.62
N LYS A 58 14.96 -8.56 11.32
CA LYS A 58 16.31 -8.22 10.84
C LYS A 58 16.46 -6.75 10.46
N VAL A 59 15.35 -6.01 10.31
CA VAL A 59 15.40 -4.58 9.97
C VAL A 59 16.22 -3.77 10.98
N PRO A 60 16.05 -3.90 12.31
CA PRO A 60 16.84 -3.13 13.27
C PRO A 60 18.34 -3.42 13.21
N ILE A 61 18.72 -4.67 12.91
CA ILE A 61 20.12 -5.09 12.78
C ILE A 61 20.74 -4.36 11.59
N PHE A 62 20.06 -4.40 10.45
CA PHE A 62 20.50 -3.70 9.24
C PHE A 62 20.56 -2.17 9.44
N LEU A 63 19.59 -1.57 10.11
CA LEU A 63 19.59 -0.12 10.37
C LEU A 63 20.75 0.30 11.28
N LYS A 64 21.09 -0.51 12.30
CA LYS A 64 22.27 -0.29 13.15
C LYS A 64 23.57 -0.43 12.37
N GLU A 65 23.65 -1.43 11.49
CA GLU A 65 24.81 -1.70 10.65
C GLU A 65 24.95 -0.73 9.49
N ALA A 66 23.88 -0.06 9.05
CA ALA A 66 23.93 0.97 8.01
C ALA A 66 24.76 2.19 8.45
N ASN A 67 24.91 2.40 9.76
CA ASN A 67 25.84 3.36 10.34
C ASN A 67 27.31 2.87 10.30
N ASN A 68 27.58 1.67 9.77
CA ASN A 68 28.89 1.04 9.68
C ASN A 68 29.18 0.57 8.23
N SER A 69 30.01 1.33 7.51
CA SER A 69 30.12 1.30 6.03
C SER A 69 30.56 -0.05 5.42
N VAL A 70 31.23 -0.91 6.18
CA VAL A 70 31.83 -2.16 5.67
C VAL A 70 30.82 -3.31 5.56
N TYR A 71 29.89 -3.43 6.51
CA TYR A 71 28.90 -4.51 6.51
C TYR A 71 27.93 -4.39 5.33
N ASN A 72 27.57 -3.15 5.00
CA ASN A 72 26.62 -2.83 3.95
C ASN A 72 27.07 -3.32 2.56
N SER A 73 28.37 -3.30 2.25
CA SER A 73 28.84 -3.78 0.93
C SER A 73 28.75 -5.30 0.83
N VAL A 74 29.13 -6.00 1.92
CA VAL A 74 29.24 -7.46 1.95
C VAL A 74 27.86 -8.12 2.07
N TYR A 75 27.01 -7.67 3.00
CA TYR A 75 25.67 -8.22 3.19
C TYR A 75 24.80 -7.98 1.95
N ASN A 76 24.81 -6.77 1.38
CA ASN A 76 24.01 -6.49 0.19
C ASN A 76 24.48 -7.30 -1.03
N SER A 77 25.79 -7.54 -1.17
CA SER A 77 26.34 -8.36 -2.26
C SER A 77 25.93 -9.83 -2.11
N VAL A 78 26.10 -10.40 -0.91
CA VAL A 78 25.89 -11.83 -0.68
C VAL A 78 24.39 -12.15 -0.50
N TYR A 79 23.68 -11.41 0.35
CA TYR A 79 22.26 -11.69 0.61
C TYR A 79 21.41 -11.45 -0.63
N ASN A 80 21.54 -10.31 -1.33
CA ASN A 80 20.71 -10.09 -2.52
C ASN A 80 21.05 -11.06 -3.65
N SER A 81 22.32 -11.44 -3.83
CA SER A 81 22.71 -12.40 -4.87
C SER A 81 22.14 -13.79 -4.58
N VAL A 82 22.34 -14.29 -3.35
CA VAL A 82 21.90 -15.63 -2.95
C VAL A 82 20.39 -15.69 -2.79
N TYR A 83 19.79 -14.70 -2.12
CA TYR A 83 18.34 -14.66 -1.90
C TYR A 83 17.58 -14.46 -3.20
N ASN A 84 17.93 -13.50 -4.08
CA ASN A 84 17.23 -13.38 -5.36
C ASN A 84 17.42 -14.63 -6.24
N SER A 85 18.59 -15.29 -6.18
CA SER A 85 18.82 -16.53 -6.92
C SER A 85 17.97 -17.68 -6.39
N VAL A 86 17.97 -17.92 -5.08
CA VAL A 86 17.26 -19.03 -4.45
C VAL A 86 15.76 -18.78 -4.39
N TYR A 87 15.31 -17.58 -4.03
CA TYR A 87 13.90 -17.23 -3.99
C TYR A 87 13.25 -17.28 -5.37
N ASN A 88 13.88 -16.69 -6.40
CA ASN A 88 13.35 -16.79 -7.77
C ASN A 88 13.45 -18.24 -8.29
N SER A 89 14.48 -19.02 -7.96
CA SER A 89 14.63 -20.41 -8.42
C SER A 89 13.60 -21.35 -7.77
N VAL A 90 13.44 -21.28 -6.45
CA VAL A 90 12.49 -22.11 -5.69
C VAL A 90 11.05 -21.69 -6.00
N TYR A 91 10.77 -20.40 -6.08
CA TYR A 91 9.42 -19.94 -6.42
C TYR A 91 9.09 -20.20 -7.89
N ASN A 92 10.00 -19.98 -8.84
CA ASN A 92 9.75 -20.34 -10.25
C ASN A 92 9.59 -21.85 -10.41
N SER A 93 10.39 -22.69 -9.74
CA SER A 93 10.23 -24.15 -9.85
C SER A 93 8.91 -24.67 -9.26
N VAL A 94 8.41 -24.09 -8.16
CA VAL A 94 7.11 -24.44 -7.57
C VAL A 94 5.94 -23.82 -8.34
N SER A 95 6.09 -22.59 -8.84
CA SER A 95 5.05 -21.89 -9.62
C SER A 95 4.98 -22.31 -11.09
N VAL A 96 5.98 -23.01 -11.66
CA VAL A 96 5.94 -23.59 -13.02
C VAL A 96 4.83 -24.63 -13.20
N ASN A 97 4.28 -25.19 -12.11
CA ASN A 97 3.08 -26.02 -12.20
C ASN A 97 1.76 -25.22 -12.29
N ILE A 98 1.78 -23.91 -12.09
CA ILE A 98 0.60 -23.03 -12.20
C ILE A 98 0.79 -21.95 -13.31
N SER A 99 2.02 -21.65 -13.73
CA SER A 99 2.37 -20.51 -14.58
C SER A 99 2.43 -20.78 -16.09
N LYS A 100 1.98 -21.95 -16.58
CA LYS A 100 1.84 -22.18 -18.04
C LYS A 100 0.76 -21.33 -18.74
N LEU A 101 0.06 -20.42 -18.03
CA LEU A 101 -1.06 -19.67 -18.61
C LEU A 101 -0.84 -18.16 -18.83
N PHE A 102 0.19 -17.50 -18.30
CA PHE A 102 0.29 -16.02 -18.40
C PHE A 102 1.72 -15.48 -18.61
N LEU A 103 2.32 -15.80 -19.76
CA LEU A 103 3.50 -15.10 -20.27
C LEU A 103 3.19 -14.56 -21.66
N LYS A 104 2.91 -13.25 -21.74
CA LYS A 104 3.20 -12.34 -22.88
C LYS A 104 2.63 -10.95 -22.56
N PHE A 105 3.46 -10.05 -22.04
CA PHE A 105 3.18 -8.61 -22.08
C PHE A 105 4.38 -7.85 -22.65
N PRO A 106 4.23 -7.17 -23.80
CA PRO A 106 5.21 -6.24 -24.32
C PRO A 106 5.05 -4.86 -23.64
N PHE A 107 6.18 -4.24 -23.33
CA PHE A 107 6.33 -2.95 -22.65
C PHE A 107 6.13 -1.72 -23.59
N PHE A 108 5.91 -0.57 -22.93
CA PHE A 108 6.13 0.85 -23.32
C PHE A 108 5.06 1.64 -24.10
N LYS A 109 4.69 2.82 -23.55
CA LYS A 109 5.11 4.13 -24.11
C LYS A 109 4.90 5.33 -23.15
N LYS A 110 5.97 6.16 -23.10
CA LYS A 110 6.15 7.61 -22.79
C LYS A 110 5.50 8.23 -21.54
N ILE A 111 6.36 8.51 -20.55
CA ILE A 111 6.16 9.54 -19.51
C ILE A 111 6.55 10.91 -20.11
N PRO A 112 5.78 11.99 -19.92
CA PRO A 112 6.22 13.33 -20.28
C PRO A 112 7.30 13.80 -19.31
N HIS A 113 8.44 14.25 -19.85
CA HIS A 113 9.34 15.13 -19.11
C HIS A 113 8.61 16.42 -18.81
N ASN A 114 8.41 16.75 -17.52
CA ASN A 114 8.16 18.12 -17.13
C ASN A 114 9.36 18.68 -16.36
N THR A 115 9.75 19.87 -16.78
CA THR A 115 10.99 20.56 -16.48
C THR A 115 10.93 21.32 -15.16
N GLY A 116 11.92 21.07 -14.30
CA GLY A 116 12.62 22.11 -13.53
C GLY A 116 11.78 22.98 -12.58
N GLY A 117 11.52 22.46 -11.38
CA GLY A 117 11.35 23.29 -10.19
C GLY A 117 12.54 23.05 -9.26
N LYS A 118 13.56 23.91 -9.29
CA LYS A 118 14.64 23.91 -8.28
C LYS A 118 14.04 24.37 -6.95
N SER A 119 13.56 23.45 -6.12
CA SER A 119 13.41 23.71 -4.69
C SER A 119 14.82 23.73 -4.08
N LYS A 120 15.11 24.78 -3.30
CA LYS A 120 16.39 24.95 -2.60
C LYS A 120 16.62 23.73 -1.68
N GLU A 121 17.61 22.91 -2.01
CA GLU A 121 18.13 21.86 -1.13
C GLU A 121 18.58 22.51 0.18
N LYS A 122 17.75 22.38 1.22
CA LYS A 122 18.26 22.37 2.59
C LYS A 122 18.92 21.00 2.75
N ASN A 123 20.19 20.98 3.16
CA ASN A 123 20.92 19.78 3.57
C ASN A 123 20.24 19.10 4.77
N GLY A 124 19.08 18.46 4.55
CA GLY A 124 18.44 17.56 5.50
C GLY A 124 18.88 16.14 5.23
N GLU A 125 19.01 15.32 6.27
CA GLU A 125 19.29 13.90 6.08
C GLU A 125 18.14 13.22 5.34
N LYS A 126 18.46 12.53 4.23
CA LYS A 126 17.49 11.75 3.47
C LYS A 126 17.02 10.56 4.33
N PRO A 127 15.71 10.31 4.46
CA PRO A 127 15.22 9.27 5.34
C PRO A 127 15.39 7.88 4.73
N ILE A 128 15.39 6.87 5.60
CA ILE A 128 15.15 5.48 5.25
C ILE A 128 13.65 5.23 5.41
N VAL A 129 13.02 4.64 4.39
CA VAL A 129 11.60 4.24 4.44
C VAL A 129 11.51 2.73 4.59
N VAL A 130 10.74 2.26 5.57
CA VAL A 130 10.49 0.83 5.82
C VAL A 130 9.01 0.53 5.64
N VAL A 131 8.65 -0.28 4.65
CA VAL A 131 7.26 -0.63 4.34
C VAL A 131 6.93 -2.04 4.82
N ASN A 132 5.85 -2.17 5.58
CA ASN A 132 5.26 -3.45 5.96
C ASN A 132 3.80 -3.50 5.50
N THR A 133 3.52 -4.25 4.43
CA THR A 133 2.16 -4.51 3.96
C THR A 133 1.53 -5.65 4.76
N LEU A 134 0.33 -5.42 5.30
CA LEU A 134 -0.42 -6.44 6.04
C LEU A 134 -1.42 -7.16 5.13
N LYS A 135 -1.99 -8.27 5.64
CA LYS A 135 -2.91 -9.15 4.92
C LYS A 135 -4.12 -8.39 4.33
N LEU A 136 -4.47 -8.70 3.08
CA LEU A 136 -5.72 -8.29 2.46
C LEU A 136 -6.95 -8.75 3.27
N GLY A 137 -7.99 -7.90 3.31
CA GLY A 137 -9.29 -8.28 3.87
C GLY A 137 -9.39 -8.23 5.40
N LEU A 138 -8.36 -7.75 6.11
CA LEU A 138 -8.43 -7.61 7.58
C LEU A 138 -9.62 -6.77 8.07
N HIS A 139 -10.12 -5.83 7.25
CA HIS A 139 -11.29 -5.01 7.59
C HIS A 139 -12.60 -5.79 7.81
N ALA A 140 -12.67 -7.06 7.37
CA ALA A 140 -13.81 -7.93 7.63
C ALA A 140 -13.97 -8.27 9.13
N ASP A 141 -12.90 -8.12 9.93
CA ASP A 141 -12.90 -8.30 11.38
C ASP A 141 -12.15 -7.13 12.04
N SER A 142 -12.90 -6.21 12.64
CA SER A 142 -12.35 -5.00 13.28
C SER A 142 -11.40 -5.31 14.44
N GLU A 143 -11.63 -6.40 15.19
CA GLU A 143 -10.77 -6.76 16.32
C GLU A 143 -9.44 -7.31 15.82
N LEU A 144 -9.48 -8.17 14.81
CA LEU A 144 -8.29 -8.69 14.15
C LEU A 144 -7.48 -7.57 13.48
N LEU A 145 -8.14 -6.69 12.71
CA LEU A 145 -7.50 -5.53 12.09
C LEU A 145 -6.76 -4.68 13.13
N ARG A 146 -7.44 -4.33 14.23
CA ARG A 146 -6.84 -3.52 15.30
C ARG A 146 -5.67 -4.24 15.95
N SER A 147 -5.82 -5.53 16.26
CA SER A 147 -4.76 -6.35 16.87
C SER A 147 -3.51 -6.40 15.98
N GLU A 148 -3.67 -6.68 14.69
CA GLU A 148 -2.57 -6.74 13.73
C GLU A 148 -1.84 -5.40 13.60
N ILE A 149 -2.59 -4.30 13.46
CA ILE A 149 -1.99 -2.96 13.38
C ILE A 149 -1.24 -2.63 14.68
N TYR A 150 -1.81 -2.92 15.84
CA TYR A 150 -1.21 -2.59 17.14
C TYR A 150 0.07 -3.40 17.38
N GLN A 151 0.08 -4.67 16.99
CA GLN A 151 1.28 -5.50 17.08
C GLN A 151 2.41 -4.97 16.18
N ASN A 152 2.09 -4.57 14.95
CA ASN A 152 3.08 -4.03 14.03
C ASN A 152 3.58 -2.64 14.47
N ILE A 153 2.71 -1.77 15.01
CA ILE A 153 3.12 -0.50 15.63
C ILE A 153 4.16 -0.76 16.72
N ARG A 154 3.89 -1.67 17.67
CA ARG A 154 4.83 -1.97 18.77
C ARG A 154 6.18 -2.49 18.26
N LYS A 155 6.17 -3.39 17.27
CA LYS A 155 7.40 -3.95 16.69
C LYS A 155 8.22 -2.90 15.95
N MET A 156 7.56 -2.05 15.17
CA MET A 156 8.23 -1.07 14.30
C MET A 156 8.67 0.19 15.05
N ALA A 157 7.98 0.56 16.14
CA ALA A 157 8.34 1.72 16.96
C ALA A 157 9.75 1.61 17.57
N ALA A 158 10.27 0.40 17.75
CA ALA A 158 11.60 0.16 18.32
C ALA A 158 12.77 0.69 17.44
N PHE A 159 12.51 1.01 16.17
CA PHE A 159 13.53 1.44 15.21
C PHE A 159 13.10 2.60 14.32
N SER A 160 11.94 3.21 14.59
CA SER A 160 11.36 4.24 13.73
C SER A 160 11.31 5.58 14.46
N ASP A 161 11.51 6.67 13.75
CA ASP A 161 11.26 8.03 14.26
C ASP A 161 9.81 8.44 14.02
N GLY A 162 9.18 7.84 13.00
CA GLY A 162 7.75 7.96 12.74
C GLY A 162 7.18 6.73 12.06
N ILE A 163 5.88 6.49 12.28
CA ILE A 163 5.12 5.42 11.62
C ILE A 163 3.91 6.05 10.92
N LEU A 164 3.82 5.89 9.60
CA LEU A 164 2.64 6.21 8.83
C LEU A 164 1.73 4.98 8.73
N ILE A 165 0.53 5.12 9.29
CA ILE A 165 -0.55 4.15 9.14
C ILE A 165 -1.23 4.41 7.80
N PHE A 166 -0.80 3.66 6.77
CA PHE A 166 -1.29 3.74 5.40
C PHE A 166 -2.52 2.85 5.24
N TYR A 167 -3.53 3.17 6.06
CA TYR A 167 -4.82 2.53 6.19
C TYR A 167 -5.87 3.62 6.42
N GLY A 168 -7.09 3.38 5.92
CA GLY A 168 -8.26 4.12 6.40
C GLY A 168 -8.75 3.56 7.74
N ASN A 169 -9.74 4.24 8.32
CA ASN A 169 -10.25 3.94 9.66
C ASN A 169 -11.01 2.61 9.77
N CYS A 170 -11.53 2.07 8.66
CA CYS A 170 -12.17 0.75 8.51
C CYS A 170 -13.07 0.39 9.71
N GLY A 171 -14.18 1.11 9.86
CA GLY A 171 -15.14 0.88 10.95
C GLY A 171 -14.70 1.42 12.31
N HIS A 172 -13.94 2.51 12.33
CA HIS A 172 -13.43 3.17 13.55
C HIS A 172 -12.35 2.42 14.32
N SER A 173 -11.81 1.34 13.74
CA SER A 173 -10.79 0.48 14.34
C SER A 173 -9.53 1.25 14.75
N LEU A 174 -9.28 2.42 14.16
CA LEU A 174 -8.09 3.23 14.38
C LEU A 174 -8.33 4.52 15.18
N ARG A 175 -9.58 4.88 15.56
CA ARG A 175 -9.90 6.17 16.20
C ARG A 175 -9.11 6.46 17.47
N ASN A 176 -8.83 5.45 18.30
CA ASN A 176 -8.16 5.63 19.59
C ASN A 176 -6.63 5.39 19.52
N THR A 177 -6.09 5.06 18.34
CA THR A 177 -4.69 4.63 18.21
C THR A 177 -3.71 5.69 18.73
N VAL A 178 -3.97 6.98 18.49
CA VAL A 178 -3.09 8.06 18.99
C VAL A 178 -3.06 8.08 20.53
N ALA A 179 -4.21 7.91 21.18
CA ALA A 179 -4.30 7.91 22.64
C ALA A 179 -3.67 6.65 23.26
N ASP A 180 -3.91 5.50 22.65
CA ASP A 180 -3.40 4.19 23.10
C ASP A 180 -1.88 4.06 23.00
N PHE A 181 -1.25 4.92 22.19
CA PHE A 181 0.18 4.92 21.90
C PHE A 181 0.85 6.27 22.21
N LYS A 182 0.27 7.06 23.11
CA LYS A 182 0.83 8.36 23.54
C LYS A 182 2.27 8.27 24.09
N ASP A 183 2.64 7.12 24.65
CA ASP A 183 3.94 6.87 25.27
C ASP A 183 4.94 6.20 24.30
N LEU A 184 4.61 6.11 23.00
CA LEU A 184 5.56 5.60 22.00
C LEU A 184 6.74 6.57 21.82
N PRO A 185 7.95 6.05 21.57
CA PRO A 185 9.11 6.87 21.27
C PRO A 185 9.02 7.56 19.89
N CYS A 186 8.10 7.13 19.03
CA CYS A 186 7.96 7.60 17.66
C CYS A 186 6.61 8.26 17.40
N SER A 187 6.54 9.15 16.42
CA SER A 187 5.29 9.81 16.04
C SER A 187 4.41 8.94 15.13
N LEU A 188 3.09 8.94 15.35
CA LEU A 188 2.13 8.27 14.47
C LEU A 188 1.50 9.27 13.49
N TYR A 189 1.45 8.88 12.22
CA TYR A 189 0.82 9.63 11.14
C TYR A 189 -0.27 8.76 10.50
N PHE A 190 -1.27 9.39 9.89
CA PHE A 190 -2.45 8.73 9.31
C PHE A 190 -2.79 9.35 7.96
N LEU A 191 -3.51 8.59 7.13
CA LEU A 191 -4.10 9.12 5.90
C LEU A 191 -5.23 10.07 6.26
N LYS A 192 -5.08 11.34 5.87
CA LYS A 192 -6.04 12.40 6.21
C LYS A 192 -6.58 13.08 4.96
N ASP A 193 -7.87 13.42 4.99
CA ASP A 193 -8.52 14.23 3.96
C ASP A 193 -8.15 15.72 4.09
N GLU A 194 -8.75 16.54 3.22
CA GLU A 194 -8.48 17.98 3.19
C GLU A 194 -8.95 18.74 4.44
N LYS A 195 -9.86 18.15 5.22
CA LYS A 195 -10.33 18.68 6.50
C LYS A 195 -9.41 18.26 7.65
N GLY A 196 -8.41 17.43 7.37
CA GLY A 196 -7.50 16.88 8.38
C GLY A 196 -8.09 15.72 9.18
N GLU A 197 -9.23 15.19 8.74
CA GLU A 197 -9.88 14.02 9.34
C GLU A 197 -9.25 12.75 8.79
N ILE A 198 -9.17 11.69 9.61
CA ILE A 198 -8.68 10.39 9.13
C ILE A 198 -9.71 9.85 8.12
N VAL A 199 -9.22 9.41 6.97
CA VAL A 199 -10.08 8.84 5.93
C VAL A 199 -10.80 7.58 6.39
N ASP A 200 -12.04 7.41 5.96
CA ASP A 200 -12.94 6.37 6.44
C ASP A 200 -12.44 4.96 6.13
N ASP A 201 -11.96 4.73 4.90
CA ASP A 201 -11.41 3.46 4.44
C ASP A 201 -10.48 3.65 3.22
N CYS A 202 -10.05 2.53 2.63
CA CYS A 202 -9.17 2.54 1.46
C CYS A 202 -9.87 3.03 0.17
N ILE A 203 -11.19 2.93 0.08
CA ILE A 203 -11.96 3.46 -1.05
C ILE A 203 -12.05 4.97 -0.97
N SER A 204 -12.22 5.53 0.24
CA SER A 204 -12.14 6.97 0.47
C SER A 204 -10.79 7.54 0.05
N VAL A 205 -9.68 6.87 0.37
CA VAL A 205 -8.34 7.25 -0.12
C VAL A 205 -8.32 7.31 -1.65
N ALA A 206 -8.76 6.25 -2.31
CA ALA A 206 -8.74 6.14 -3.77
C ALA A 206 -9.67 7.15 -4.47
N LEU A 207 -10.72 7.65 -3.80
CA LEU A 207 -11.62 8.68 -4.31
C LEU A 207 -11.19 10.11 -3.95
N GLY A 208 -10.10 10.28 -3.20
CA GLY A 208 -9.58 11.60 -2.84
C GLY A 208 -10.14 12.19 -1.55
N GLY A 209 -10.78 11.40 -0.68
CA GLY A 209 -11.22 11.86 0.65
C GLY A 209 -12.63 11.42 1.04
N ASN A 210 -13.05 11.80 2.25
CA ASN A 210 -14.32 11.38 2.84
C ASN A 210 -15.52 12.01 2.11
N ASP A 211 -15.44 13.30 1.78
CA ASP A 211 -16.52 14.02 1.10
C ASP A 211 -16.80 13.45 -0.30
N ASN A 212 -15.76 13.24 -1.09
CA ASN A 212 -15.89 12.61 -2.42
C ASN A 212 -16.49 11.22 -2.29
N TYR A 213 -16.05 10.42 -1.31
CA TYR A 213 -16.62 9.10 -1.10
C TYR A 213 -18.12 9.16 -0.76
N ALA A 214 -18.51 10.07 0.14
CA ALA A 214 -19.89 10.29 0.52
C ALA A 214 -20.74 10.77 -0.67
N GLU A 215 -20.22 11.66 -1.51
CA GLU A 215 -20.90 12.12 -2.73
C GLU A 215 -21.15 10.96 -3.70
N VAL A 216 -20.14 10.12 -3.95
CA VAL A 216 -20.28 8.95 -4.80
C VAL A 216 -21.31 7.98 -4.22
N MET A 217 -21.27 7.70 -2.91
CA MET A 217 -22.28 6.87 -2.23
C MET A 217 -23.70 7.43 -2.43
N GLN A 218 -23.89 8.74 -2.26
CA GLN A 218 -25.19 9.41 -2.41
C GLN A 218 -25.69 9.40 -3.86
N SER A 219 -24.79 9.49 -4.84
CA SER A 219 -25.12 9.41 -6.27
C SER A 219 -25.80 8.09 -6.67
N GLY A 220 -25.60 7.04 -5.85
CA GLY A 220 -26.25 5.74 -6.00
C GLY A 220 -27.76 5.78 -5.78
N LYS A 221 -28.32 6.82 -5.15
CA LYS A 221 -29.77 6.96 -4.87
C LYS A 221 -30.39 5.69 -4.23
N GLY A 222 -29.67 5.06 -3.31
CA GLY A 222 -30.09 3.83 -2.64
C GLY A 222 -29.80 2.53 -3.41
N ILE A 223 -29.21 2.60 -4.60
CA ILE A 223 -28.70 1.43 -5.32
C ILE A 223 -27.43 0.95 -4.61
N GLY A 224 -27.36 -0.35 -4.26
CA GLY A 224 -26.15 -0.93 -3.70
C GLY A 224 -25.01 -0.95 -4.72
N MET A 225 -23.86 -0.40 -4.30
CA MET A 225 -22.67 -0.23 -5.15
C MET A 225 -21.46 -0.97 -4.56
N ILE A 226 -20.68 -1.61 -5.43
CA ILE A 226 -19.38 -2.19 -5.11
C ILE A 226 -18.29 -1.34 -5.76
N TYR A 227 -17.28 -0.97 -4.99
CA TYR A 227 -16.18 -0.11 -5.42
C TYR A 227 -14.96 -0.93 -5.77
N LEU A 228 -14.49 -0.79 -7.01
CA LEU A 228 -13.38 -1.56 -7.54
C LEU A 228 -12.22 -0.64 -7.91
N THR A 229 -11.18 -0.64 -7.09
CA THR A 229 -9.84 -0.18 -7.49
C THR A 229 -9.14 -1.29 -8.30
N PRO A 230 -8.02 -1.00 -9.00
CA PRO A 230 -7.29 -2.03 -9.72
C PRO A 230 -6.79 -3.15 -8.82
N MET A 231 -6.36 -2.79 -7.61
CA MET A 231 -5.98 -3.75 -6.57
C MET A 231 -7.15 -4.65 -6.16
N TRP A 232 -8.31 -4.08 -5.85
CA TRP A 232 -9.51 -4.87 -5.52
C TRP A 232 -9.89 -5.81 -6.67
N ALA A 233 -9.95 -5.28 -7.89
CA ALA A 233 -10.36 -6.02 -9.07
C ALA A 233 -9.38 -7.15 -9.43
N SER A 234 -8.10 -7.02 -9.13
CA SER A 234 -7.15 -8.13 -9.33
C SER A 234 -7.27 -9.24 -8.28
N SER A 235 -7.75 -8.91 -7.07
CA SER A 235 -7.77 -9.81 -5.91
C SER A 235 -9.15 -10.36 -5.53
N TRP A 236 -10.25 -9.95 -6.17
CA TRP A 236 -11.60 -10.34 -5.74
C TRP A 236 -11.84 -11.85 -5.63
N LYS A 237 -11.16 -12.65 -6.45
CA LYS A 237 -11.25 -14.13 -6.38
C LYS A 237 -10.53 -14.70 -5.17
N GLU A 238 -9.36 -14.15 -4.81
CA GLU A 238 -8.61 -14.55 -3.61
C GLU A 238 -9.41 -14.16 -2.37
N MET A 239 -9.93 -12.93 -2.33
CA MET A 239 -10.80 -12.46 -1.24
C MET A 239 -11.99 -13.38 -1.04
N ARG A 240 -12.65 -13.81 -2.13
CA ARG A 240 -13.76 -14.77 -2.09
C ARG A 240 -13.37 -16.15 -1.52
N MET A 241 -12.17 -16.64 -1.82
CA MET A 241 -11.72 -17.96 -1.36
C MET A 241 -11.31 -17.94 0.12
N GLU A 242 -10.73 -16.84 0.59
CA GLU A 242 -10.34 -16.70 2.00
C GLU A 242 -11.52 -16.40 2.93
N SER A 243 -12.59 -15.82 2.39
CA SER A 243 -13.77 -15.40 3.13
C SER A 243 -14.80 -16.52 3.34
N ASN A 244 -14.38 -17.78 3.51
CA ASN A 244 -15.23 -18.99 3.52
C ASN A 244 -16.40 -19.02 4.54
N ASN A 245 -16.81 -17.89 5.15
CA ASN A 245 -18.04 -17.69 5.93
C ASN A 245 -18.51 -16.21 6.09
N THR A 246 -18.07 -15.22 5.30
CA THR A 246 -18.56 -13.82 5.43
C THR A 246 -19.61 -13.42 4.39
N SER A 247 -20.51 -12.49 4.73
CA SER A 247 -21.60 -12.01 3.86
C SER A 247 -21.12 -11.35 2.57
N ASP A 248 -19.89 -10.83 2.56
CA ASP A 248 -19.34 -9.99 1.49
C ASP A 248 -19.10 -10.75 0.18
N PHE A 249 -19.15 -12.08 0.21
CA PHE A 249 -18.98 -12.93 -0.97
C PHE A 249 -20.07 -14.00 -1.12
N ASN A 250 -21.21 -13.82 -0.45
CA ASN A 250 -22.38 -14.64 -0.72
C ASN A 250 -23.04 -14.17 -2.03
N ASP A 251 -22.94 -14.99 -3.08
CA ASP A 251 -23.48 -14.69 -4.42
C ASP A 251 -24.96 -14.25 -4.38
N SER A 252 -25.78 -14.89 -3.53
CA SER A 252 -27.20 -14.56 -3.41
C SER A 252 -27.41 -13.19 -2.76
N PHE A 253 -26.58 -12.83 -1.78
CA PHE A 253 -26.62 -11.53 -1.11
C PHE A 253 -26.17 -10.42 -2.06
N LEU A 254 -25.01 -10.61 -2.72
CA LEU A 254 -24.47 -9.64 -3.67
C LEU A 254 -25.44 -9.37 -4.81
N LYS A 255 -25.97 -10.43 -5.45
CA LYS A 255 -26.93 -10.27 -6.54
C LYS A 255 -28.25 -9.63 -6.10
N LYS A 256 -28.66 -9.79 -4.84
CA LYS A 256 -29.89 -9.21 -4.30
C LYS A 256 -29.72 -7.73 -3.95
N HIS A 257 -28.60 -7.36 -3.32
CA HIS A 257 -28.42 -6.05 -2.71
C HIS A 257 -27.57 -5.07 -3.53
N TYR A 258 -26.72 -5.57 -4.43
CA TYR A 258 -25.81 -4.75 -5.23
C TYR A 258 -26.12 -4.88 -6.72
N LYS A 259 -26.15 -3.73 -7.42
CA LYS A 259 -26.54 -3.65 -8.84
C LYS A 259 -25.54 -2.86 -9.69
N ARG A 260 -24.55 -2.23 -9.06
CA ARG A 260 -23.58 -1.38 -9.75
C ARG A 260 -22.18 -1.61 -9.20
N VAL A 261 -21.24 -1.67 -10.12
CA VAL A 261 -19.81 -1.57 -9.88
C VAL A 261 -19.38 -0.13 -10.18
N VAL A 262 -18.73 0.50 -9.22
CA VAL A 262 -18.00 1.76 -9.39
C VAL A 262 -16.55 1.40 -9.65
N LYS A 263 -16.12 1.52 -10.89
CA LYS A 263 -14.74 1.30 -11.33
C LYS A 263 -13.94 2.57 -11.07
N ILE A 264 -13.01 2.50 -10.12
CA ILE A 264 -12.14 3.61 -9.74
C ILE A 264 -10.79 3.39 -10.41
N SER A 265 -10.45 4.22 -11.40
CA SER A 265 -9.14 4.16 -12.06
C SER A 265 -8.07 4.90 -11.27
N ASN A 266 -6.81 4.55 -11.50
CA ASN A 266 -5.67 5.27 -10.97
C ASN A 266 -4.57 5.38 -12.03
N GLU A 267 -3.51 6.12 -11.72
CA GLU A 267 -2.51 6.62 -12.65
C GLU A 267 -1.51 5.56 -13.11
N ILE A 268 -1.37 4.47 -12.34
CA ILE A 268 -0.37 3.43 -12.60
C ILE A 268 -0.95 2.12 -13.12
N SER A 269 -2.25 1.88 -12.91
CA SER A 269 -2.92 0.60 -13.24
C SER A 269 -4.01 0.77 -14.31
N MET A 270 -3.76 1.58 -15.35
CA MET A 270 -4.70 1.85 -16.46
C MET A 270 -4.79 0.76 -17.54
N GLY A 271 -4.35 -0.47 -17.24
CA GLY A 271 -4.19 -1.54 -18.22
C GLY A 271 -5.48 -2.25 -18.65
N SER A 272 -5.41 -2.97 -19.79
CA SER A 272 -6.51 -3.82 -20.29
C SER A 272 -6.93 -4.92 -19.30
N GLU A 273 -6.05 -5.30 -18.37
CA GLU A 273 -6.31 -6.30 -17.34
C GLU A 273 -7.30 -5.79 -16.28
N PHE A 274 -7.16 -4.54 -15.82
CA PHE A 274 -8.11 -3.96 -14.88
C PHE A 274 -9.53 -3.94 -15.46
N ASN A 275 -9.67 -3.49 -16.71
CA ASN A 275 -10.95 -3.51 -17.43
C ASN A 275 -11.54 -4.93 -17.52
N LYS A 276 -10.72 -5.93 -17.84
CA LYS A 276 -11.15 -7.33 -17.90
C LYS A 276 -11.62 -7.83 -16.54
N ASN A 277 -10.91 -7.50 -15.47
CA ASN A 277 -11.23 -7.93 -14.12
C ASN A 277 -12.55 -7.33 -13.62
N VAL A 278 -12.74 -6.02 -13.83
CA VAL A 278 -13.99 -5.31 -13.52
C VAL A 278 -15.16 -5.90 -14.31
N LEU A 279 -14.97 -6.12 -15.62
CA LEU A 279 -16.01 -6.70 -16.47
C LEU A 279 -16.36 -8.12 -16.05
N ASN A 280 -15.38 -8.92 -15.65
CA ASN A 280 -15.59 -10.28 -15.15
C ASN A 280 -16.39 -10.27 -13.84
N TYR A 281 -16.03 -9.40 -12.90
CA TYR A 281 -16.77 -9.22 -11.65
C TYR A 281 -18.23 -8.80 -11.92
N ALA A 282 -18.42 -7.75 -12.71
CA ALA A 282 -19.74 -7.21 -13.04
C ALA A 282 -20.64 -8.27 -13.71
N ARG A 283 -20.10 -9.07 -14.64
CA ARG A 283 -20.84 -10.18 -15.27
C ARG A 283 -21.17 -11.31 -14.31
N THR A 284 -20.26 -11.63 -13.39
CA THR A 284 -20.47 -12.70 -12.40
C THR A 284 -21.66 -12.40 -11.48
N PHE A 285 -21.83 -11.12 -11.13
CA PHE A 285 -22.83 -10.67 -10.16
C PHE A 285 -23.98 -9.86 -10.77
N ASP A 286 -24.11 -9.82 -12.09
CA ASP A 286 -25.18 -9.11 -12.82
C ASP A 286 -25.29 -7.63 -12.42
N MET A 287 -24.15 -6.93 -12.51
CA MET A 287 -24.04 -5.51 -12.15
C MET A 287 -23.71 -4.65 -13.37
N SER A 288 -24.29 -3.45 -13.40
CA SER A 288 -23.87 -2.37 -14.31
C SER A 288 -22.53 -1.77 -13.88
N ILE A 289 -21.80 -1.14 -14.80
CA ILE A 289 -20.51 -0.49 -14.49
C ILE A 289 -20.67 1.02 -14.64
N THR A 290 -20.12 1.77 -13.70
CA THR A 290 -19.91 3.22 -13.79
C THR A 290 -18.45 3.50 -13.51
N GLU A 291 -17.84 4.38 -14.30
CA GLU A 291 -16.42 4.71 -14.16
C GLU A 291 -16.26 6.02 -13.40
N MET A 292 -15.25 6.06 -12.54
CA MET A 292 -14.84 7.24 -11.79
C MET A 292 -13.31 7.34 -11.83
N GLU A 293 -12.84 8.57 -11.94
CA GLU A 293 -11.43 8.87 -11.79
C GLU A 293 -11.07 8.82 -10.31
N GLY A 294 -10.06 8.03 -9.96
CA GLY A 294 -9.50 8.02 -8.62
C GLY A 294 -8.46 9.11 -8.42
N SER A 295 -7.87 9.16 -7.23
CA SER A 295 -6.90 10.17 -6.83
C SER A 295 -5.75 9.56 -6.02
N MET A 296 -4.53 10.00 -6.31
CA MET A 296 -3.33 9.70 -5.51
C MET A 296 -3.05 10.76 -4.44
N GLU A 297 -3.89 11.78 -4.33
CA GLU A 297 -3.57 13.00 -3.59
C GLU A 297 -3.50 12.77 -2.07
N ILE A 298 -4.46 12.03 -1.51
CA ILE A 298 -4.47 11.69 -0.08
C ILE A 298 -3.21 10.91 0.30
N ALA A 299 -2.87 9.90 -0.49
CA ALA A 299 -1.69 9.08 -0.31
C ALA A 299 -0.40 9.92 -0.36
N SER A 300 -0.28 10.76 -1.39
CA SER A 300 0.89 11.60 -1.63
C SER A 300 1.08 12.66 -0.55
N LYS A 301 0.01 13.42 -0.22
CA LYS A 301 0.04 14.46 0.82
C LYS A 301 0.39 13.87 2.18
N SER A 302 -0.24 12.75 2.56
CA SER A 302 -0.03 12.13 3.87
C SER A 302 1.39 11.59 4.02
N TYR A 303 1.93 10.95 2.98
CA TYR A 303 3.31 10.48 2.95
C TYR A 303 4.31 11.62 3.04
N LEU A 304 4.18 12.65 2.20
CA LEU A 304 5.09 13.80 2.20
C LEU A 304 5.05 14.54 3.53
N SER A 305 3.87 14.70 4.15
CA SER A 305 3.75 15.29 5.48
C SER A 305 4.51 14.48 6.53
N ALA A 306 4.29 13.16 6.58
CA ALA A 306 4.95 12.28 7.55
C ALA A 306 6.48 12.29 7.36
N LYS A 307 6.94 12.18 6.10
CA LYS A 307 8.36 12.23 5.73
C LYS A 307 9.01 13.53 6.17
N ASN A 308 8.41 14.66 5.81
CA ASN A 308 8.96 15.98 6.12
C ASN A 308 9.07 16.23 7.62
N ASP A 309 8.08 15.79 8.39
CA ASP A 309 8.08 15.99 9.84
C ASP A 309 9.10 15.09 10.56
N VAL A 310 9.27 13.85 10.10
CA VAL A 310 10.34 12.96 10.58
C VAL A 310 11.72 13.54 10.25
N CYS A 311 11.94 14.04 9.04
CA CYS A 311 13.22 14.66 8.68
C CYS A 311 13.51 15.96 9.44
N LYS A 312 12.50 16.78 9.75
CA LYS A 312 12.68 18.00 10.55
C LYS A 312 13.11 17.67 11.97
N LYS A 313 12.49 16.66 12.61
CA LYS A 313 12.83 16.25 13.98
C LYS A 313 14.27 15.76 14.09
N ALA A 314 14.75 15.02 13.09
CA ALA A 314 16.15 14.59 13.04
C ALA A 314 17.18 15.72 12.91
N VAL A 315 16.77 16.93 12.50
CA VAL A 315 17.65 18.11 12.43
C VAL A 315 17.63 18.92 13.73
N SER A 316 16.60 18.75 14.57
CA SER A 316 16.46 19.47 15.85
C SER A 316 17.05 18.73 17.05
N ASP A 317 17.33 17.44 16.92
CA ASP A 317 17.95 16.56 17.94
C ASP A 317 19.47 16.48 17.76
#